data_AF-A0A8S8Y8H1-F1
#
_entry.id   AF-A0A8S8Y8H1-F1
#
_cell.length_a   1.000
_cell.length_b   1.000
_cell.length_c   1.000
_cell.angle_alpha   90.00
_cell.angle_beta   90.00
_cell.angle_gamma   90.00
#
_symmetry.space_group_name_H-M   'P 1'
#
loop_
_entity.id
_entity.type
_entity.pdbx_description
1 polymer ?
#
loop_
_entity_poly.entity_id
_entity_poly.type
_entity_poly.pdbx_seq_one_letter_code
_entity_poly.pdbx_strand_id
1 'polypeptide(L)' 'MFRPGVVQILNRDTSGAEFMDPGDYKVSTVALPYDDDGSSEELRIGFIDGEWLALPSSGKGE' A
#
# COMPACT_ATOMS: atom_id res chain seq x y z
N MET A 1 -16.09 9.99 -1.54
CA MET A 1 -15.02 10.42 -0.61
C MET A 1 -13.98 9.32 -0.57
N PHE A 2 -12.80 9.54 -1.14
CA PHE A 2 -11.69 8.60 -1.04
C PHE A 2 -11.07 8.70 0.35
N ARG A 3 -10.88 7.57 1.04
CA ARG A 3 -10.16 7.53 2.33
C ARG A 3 -8.98 6.58 2.21
N PRO A 4 -7.74 7.10 2.19
CA PRO A 4 -6.58 6.23 2.24
C PRO A 4 -6.54 5.51 3.59
N GLY A 5 -6.20 4.22 3.56
CA GLY A 5 -6.01 3.37 4.73
C GLY A 5 -4.54 3.06 4.92
N VAL A 6 -4.14 2.78 6.16
CA VAL A 6 -2.83 2.19 6.47
C VAL A 6 -3.07 0.71 6.75
N VAL A 7 -2.30 -0.15 6.10
CA VAL A 7 -2.36 -1.61 6.25
C VAL A 7 -0.99 -2.17 6.61
N GLN A 8 -0.99 -3.31 7.28
CA GLN A 8 0.22 -4.06 7.57
C GLN A 8 0.66 -4.83 6.32
N ILE A 9 1.96 -4.84 6.06
CA ILE A 9 2.56 -5.62 4.98
C ILE A 9 2.71 -7.06 5.48
N LEU A 10 2.14 -8.00 4.72
CA LEU A 10 2.26 -9.43 5.01
C LEU A 10 3.53 -10.02 4.39
N ASN A 11 3.85 -9.59 3.18
CA ASN A 11 5.05 -9.98 2.46
C ASN A 11 5.46 -8.86 1.48
N ARG A 12 6.76 -8.73 1.21
CA ARG A 12 7.33 -7.73 0.30
C ARG A 12 8.37 -8.40 -0.58
N ASP A 13 8.25 -8.16 -1.88
CA ASP A 13 9.23 -8.55 -2.89
C ASP A 13 9.76 -7.30 -3.61
N THR A 14 10.66 -7.48 -4.58
CA THR A 14 11.25 -6.38 -5.35
C THR A 14 10.26 -5.62 -6.24
N SER A 15 9.05 -6.17 -6.46
CA SER A 15 8.06 -5.63 -7.39
C SER A 15 6.74 -5.19 -6.73
N GLY A 16 6.51 -5.55 -5.46
CA GLY A 16 5.21 -5.36 -4.83
C GLY A 16 5.19 -5.74 -3.35
N ALA A 17 4.10 -5.34 -2.69
CA ALA A 17 3.78 -5.74 -1.33
C ALA A 17 2.39 -6.38 -1.28
N GLU A 18 2.27 -7.41 -0.46
CA GLU A 18 1.03 -8.11 -0.15
C GLU A 18 0.46 -7.58 1.16
N PHE A 19 -0.85 -7.37 1.20
CA PHE A 19 -1.55 -6.89 2.38
C PHE A 19 -2.95 -7.53 2.48
N MET A 20 -3.58 -7.39 3.64
CA MET A 20 -4.96 -7.81 3.84
C MET A 20 -5.92 -6.69 3.44
N ASP A 21 -6.74 -6.95 2.43
CA ASP A 21 -7.82 -6.05 2.03
C ASP A 21 -8.83 -5.87 3.17
N PRO A 22 -9.07 -4.64 3.66
CA PRO A 22 -10.03 -4.42 4.74
C PRO A 22 -11.50 -4.54 4.31
N GLY A 23 -11.78 -4.63 3.00
CA GLY A 23 -13.14 -4.79 2.48
C GLY A 23 -13.66 -6.23 2.59
N ASP A 24 -12.84 -7.20 2.19
CA ASP A 24 -13.20 -8.61 2.04
C ASP A 24 -12.24 -9.57 2.77
N TYR A 25 -11.24 -9.04 3.48
CA TYR A 25 -10.24 -9.81 4.26
C TYR A 25 -9.41 -10.79 3.42
N LYS A 26 -9.30 -10.54 2.12
CA LYS A 26 -8.45 -11.31 1.20
C LYS A 26 -7.06 -10.72 1.09
N VAL A 27 -6.08 -11.56 0.82
CA VAL A 27 -4.74 -11.11 0.46
C VAL A 27 -4.78 -10.49 -0.92
N SER A 28 -4.27 -9.26 -1.03
CA SER A 28 -4.13 -8.52 -2.28
C SER A 28 -2.71 -8.01 -2.43
N THR A 29 -2.25 -7.89 -3.67
CA THR A 29 -0.92 -7.38 -4.00
C THR A 29 -1.02 -6.00 -4.63
N VAL A 30 -0.16 -5.08 -4.19
CA VAL A 30 0.00 -3.76 -4.79
C VAL A 30 1.44 -3.54 -5.22
N ALA A 31 1.62 -2.77 -6.29
CA ALA A 31 2.93 -2.26 -6.64
C ALA A 31 3.46 -1.35 -5.53
N LEU A 32 4.76 -1.41 -5.26
CA LEU A 32 5.39 -0.53 -4.29
C LEU A 32 5.35 0.92 -4.79
N PRO A 33 5.12 1.91 -3.89
CA PRO A 33 5.27 3.30 -4.26
C PRO A 33 6.74 3.60 -4.58
N TYR A 34 6.99 4.64 -5.36
CA TYR A 34 8.34 5.03 -5.77
C TYR A 34 9.26 5.42 -4.58
N ASP A 35 8.67 5.75 -3.42
CA ASP A 35 9.34 6.16 -2.18
C ASP A 35 9.48 4.99 -1.19
N ASP A 36 9.15 3.76 -1.59
CA ASP A 36 9.31 2.59 -0.72
C ASP A 36 10.80 2.29 -0.50
N ASP A 37 11.24 2.51 0.73
CA ASP A 37 12.61 2.21 1.19
C ASP A 37 12.80 0.71 1.54
N GLY A 38 11.77 -0.13 1.39
CA GLY A 38 11.82 -1.54 1.79
C GLY A 38 11.84 -1.79 3.30
N SER A 39 11.94 -0.72 4.11
CA SER A 39 12.08 -0.76 5.57
C SER A 39 10.76 -0.69 6.33
N SER A 40 9.71 -0.09 5.75
CA SER A 40 8.43 0.12 6.44
C SER A 40 7.62 -1.17 6.55
N GLU A 41 7.07 -1.46 7.72
CA GLU A 41 6.16 -2.60 7.97
C GLU A 41 4.68 -2.28 7.64
N GLU A 42 4.41 -1.01 7.33
CA GLU A 42 3.09 -0.49 7.01
C GLU A 42 3.10 0.14 5.63
N LEU A 43 1.99 0.00 4.91
CA LEU A 43 1.78 0.58 3.59
C LEU A 43 0.51 1.41 3.59
N ARG A 44 0.58 2.62 3.02
CA ARG A 44 -0.60 3.42 2.76
C ARG A 44 -1.22 2.98 1.45
N ILE A 45 -2.47 2.56 1.48
CA ILE A 45 -3.22 2.11 0.31
C ILE A 45 -4.43 3.01 0.05
N GLY A 46 -4.83 3.06 -1.22
CA GLY A 46 -6.05 3.71 -1.66
C GLY A 46 -6.76 2.89 -2.73
N PHE A 47 -8.08 2.81 -2.64
CA PHE A 47 -8.90 2.19 -3.68
C PHE A 47 -9.27 3.23 -4.74
N ILE A 48 -8.70 3.11 -5.94
CA ILE A 48 -8.84 4.05 -7.06
C ILE A 48 -9.19 3.26 -8.30
N ASP A 49 -10.25 3.66 -8.99
CA ASP A 49 -10.70 3.04 -10.25
C ASP A 49 -10.98 1.52 -10.19
N GLY A 50 -11.34 1.01 -9.01
CA GLY A 50 -11.60 -0.42 -8.82
C GLY A 50 -10.38 -1.25 -8.44
N GLU A 51 -9.22 -0.60 -8.27
CA GLU A 51 -7.96 -1.26 -7.93
C GLU A 51 -7.36 -0.66 -6.65
N TRP A 52 -6.64 -1.50 -5.90
CA TRP A 52 -5.81 -1.03 -4.80
C TRP A 52 -4.52 -0.45 -5.36
N LEU A 53 -4.15 0.74 -4.90
CA LEU A 53 -2.88 1.38 -5.22
C LEU A 53 -2.15 1.74 -3.93
N ALA A 54 -0.84 1.47 -3.90
CA ALA A 54 0.00 1.97 -2.84
C ALA A 54 0.27 3.46 -3.06
N LEU A 55 0.07 4.25 -2.02
CA LEU A 55 0.33 5.68 -2.02
C LEU A 55 1.70 5.93 -1.41
N PRO A 56 2.51 6.84 -1.97
CA PRO A 56 3.76 7.23 -1.35
C PRO A 56 3.50 7.77 0.05
N SER A 57 4.40 7.45 0.98
CA SER A 57 4.57 8.27 2.17
C SER A 57 4.67 9.70 1.69
N SER A 58 3.84 10.59 2.22
CA SER A 58 4.17 12.01 2.13
C SER A 58 5.41 12.20 2.99
N GLY A 59 6.59 11.83 2.47
CA GLY A 59 7.75 12.68 2.60
C GLY A 59 7.24 14.04 2.17
N LYS A 60 6.96 14.88 3.16
CA LYS A 60 6.87 16.31 2.97
C LYS A 60 8.06 16.64 2.08
N GLY A 61 7.81 17.06 0.84
CA GLY A 61 8.86 17.64 0.02
C GLY A 61 9.48 18.74 0.86
N GLU A 62 10.68 18.50 1.34
CA GLU A 62 11.57 19.52 1.88
C GLU A 62 12.41 20.08 0.73
#